data_AF-A0A6A6JME9-F1
#
_entry.id   AF-A0A6A6JME9-F1
#
_cell.length_a   1.000
_cell.length_b   1.000
_cell.length_c   1.000
_cell.angle_alpha   90.00
_cell.angle_beta   90.00
_cell.angle_gamma   90.00
#
_symmetry.space_group_name_H-M   'P 1'
#
loop_
_entity.id
_entity.type
_entity.pdbx_description
1 polymer ?
#
loop_
_entity_poly.entity_id
_entity_poly.type
_entity_poly.pdbx_seq_one_letter_code
_entity_poly.pdbx_strand_id
1 'polypeptide(L)'
;MRSIYYSAPLLPLLPLASARAIHPLEAIASLARLKRQDNPDQPVVPEGVEINFSGCDDINPKTGQKKSWDITNAWDEVIDLANSITEIDTNSDIGAYDYFGPNMQTEGIGYKVLSVYNNLGTFGRNFFWGWRVNAFCEPEDANLHRGCPKGAIAYEWNTLCKDGRCPCDERNEKGDCTKQGKDGFNSDPDNSYINIMFCDSYFGFPSLKEAVDEGKKKGKEEKYNMNTYWHNRGKVLFHELLHGATVGAHANDKIPITDLWIKVKQKQPDGSDKIVDVQAYGPLNAKLLARTIRNENWNDYVRKNDDNWTGYALAKHINKKVGVYPILPLADGHVYTSGQPLPEALFLTTENSNDFSINADLYAKDTLFKWDPNTWISQPGEEKLVLEGDKLSFRPDKDYPEWYIKRLQAARQGNLDGEQEQPQEPEHPDEPEHPDEPANKHKTVQVFWEVEPNWEGPNLRTGMPPLFKPKFYWYFYAGEQGKGADPCNEDPINVNGPLYGAPEGKDPPADINGEWDIEVPELGKCRFQGIGRVGPGGDNGWLHCEGRPAIMCKPDGRKLDECKSDTTVVSKSISYCDY
;
A
#
# COMPACT_ATOMS: atom_id res chain seq x y z
N MET A 1 83.79 -24.04 18.81
CA MET A 1 83.16 -25.02 19.72
C MET A 1 81.67 -25.09 19.41
N ARG A 2 81.08 -26.27 19.61
CA ARG A 2 79.79 -26.75 19.07
C ARG A 2 78.56 -25.86 19.34
N SER A 3 77.64 -25.94 18.38
CA SER A 3 76.29 -25.39 18.31
C SER A 3 75.39 -25.67 19.51
N ILE A 4 74.44 -24.74 19.76
CA ILE A 4 73.12 -25.03 20.31
C ILE A 4 72.09 -24.22 19.50
N TYR A 5 71.11 -24.94 18.95
CA TYR A 5 69.90 -24.45 18.30
C TYR A 5 68.82 -24.17 19.35
N TYR A 6 67.99 -23.14 19.15
CA TYR A 6 66.62 -23.11 19.66
C TYR A 6 65.65 -22.81 18.52
N SER A 7 64.79 -23.79 18.26
CA SER A 7 63.68 -23.76 17.32
C SER A 7 62.44 -23.22 18.03
N ALA A 8 61.75 -22.24 17.43
CA ALA A 8 60.40 -21.86 17.81
C ALA A 8 59.40 -22.46 16.79
N PRO A 9 58.22 -22.94 17.21
CA PRO A 9 57.29 -23.62 16.32
C PRO A 9 56.48 -22.64 15.45
N LEU A 10 56.31 -23.02 14.19
CA LEU A 10 55.37 -22.43 13.24
C LEU A 10 53.92 -22.71 13.68
N LEU A 11 53.13 -21.65 13.85
CA LEU A 11 51.66 -21.72 13.90
C LEU A 11 51.11 -21.79 12.46
N PRO A 12 50.02 -22.54 12.21
CA PRO A 12 49.41 -22.62 10.90
C PRO A 12 48.67 -21.31 10.57
N LEU A 13 48.91 -20.81 9.36
CA LEU A 13 48.11 -19.75 8.73
C LEU A 13 46.68 -20.26 8.53
N LEU A 14 45.74 -19.65 9.24
CA LEU A 14 44.31 -19.75 8.96
C LEU A 14 44.00 -18.98 7.67
N PRO A 15 43.04 -19.45 6.84
CA PRO A 15 42.65 -18.71 5.64
C PRO A 15 41.93 -17.42 6.03
N LEU A 16 42.33 -16.33 5.37
CA LEU A 16 41.64 -15.04 5.39
C LEU A 16 40.18 -15.26 4.99
N ALA A 17 39.27 -15.08 5.94
CA ALA A 17 37.85 -14.99 5.68
C ALA A 17 37.62 -13.79 4.74
N SER A 18 36.96 -14.07 3.62
CA SER A 18 36.44 -13.07 2.69
C SER A 18 35.62 -12.03 3.45
N ALA A 19 36.07 -10.78 3.41
CA ALA A 19 35.29 -9.65 3.90
C ALA A 19 34.04 -9.55 3.02
N ARG A 20 32.91 -10.02 3.54
CA ARG A 20 31.60 -9.73 2.95
C ARG A 20 31.45 -8.21 2.88
N ALA A 21 31.20 -7.72 1.68
CA ALA A 21 30.69 -6.37 1.47
C ALA A 21 29.44 -6.18 2.34
N ILE A 22 29.51 -5.23 3.26
CA ILE A 22 28.35 -4.78 4.02
C ILE A 22 27.49 -3.98 3.03
N HIS A 23 26.35 -4.55 2.63
CA HIS A 23 25.36 -3.86 1.81
C HIS A 23 24.89 -2.58 2.52
N PRO A 24 24.73 -1.44 1.84
CA PRO A 24 24.28 -0.18 2.45
C PRO A 24 22.81 -0.17 2.92
N LEU A 25 22.06 -1.27 2.80
CA LEU A 25 20.61 -1.32 2.99
C LEU A 25 20.14 -1.43 4.45
N GLU A 26 21.02 -1.75 5.41
CA GLU A 26 20.60 -1.88 6.82
C GLU A 26 20.62 -0.56 7.60
N ALA A 27 21.21 0.52 7.06
CA ALA A 27 21.43 1.76 7.81
C ALA A 27 20.19 2.69 7.91
N ILE A 28 19.13 2.48 7.12
CA ILE A 28 17.95 3.37 7.09
C ILE A 28 16.75 2.80 7.88
N ALA A 29 16.72 1.50 8.17
CA ALA A 29 15.64 0.87 8.95
C ALA A 29 15.87 0.85 10.47
N SER A 30 16.94 1.48 10.97
CA SER A 30 17.21 1.68 12.40
C SER A 30 16.85 3.09 12.88
N LEU A 31 15.81 3.72 12.31
CA LEU A 31 15.11 4.79 13.02
C LEU A 31 14.41 4.15 14.22
N ALA A 32 14.72 4.66 15.42
CA ALA A 32 14.40 4.05 16.70
C ALA A 32 12.98 3.48 16.70
N ARG A 33 12.83 2.14 16.74
CA ARG A 33 11.61 1.55 17.27
C ARG A 33 11.36 2.26 18.59
N LEU A 34 10.19 2.90 18.72
CA LEU A 34 9.74 3.45 19.98
C LEU A 34 10.08 2.41 21.05
N LYS A 35 10.92 2.77 22.01
CA LYS A 35 11.25 1.85 23.11
C LYS A 35 9.92 1.51 23.74
N ARG A 36 9.44 0.27 23.53
CA ARG A 36 8.33 -0.31 24.28
C ARG A 36 8.60 0.00 25.75
N GLN A 37 7.79 0.87 26.34
CA GLN A 37 7.91 1.16 27.76
C GLN A 37 7.16 0.07 28.51
N ASP A 38 7.86 -0.57 29.45
CA ASP A 38 7.29 -1.57 30.35
C ASP A 38 6.33 -0.97 31.40
N ASN A 39 6.03 0.35 31.33
CA ASN A 39 5.19 1.05 32.30
C ASN A 39 3.76 1.26 31.76
N PRO A 40 2.76 0.52 32.25
CA PRO A 40 1.36 0.63 31.81
C PRO A 40 0.67 1.95 32.21
N ASP A 41 1.23 2.71 33.15
CA ASP A 41 0.59 3.92 33.70
C ASP A 41 0.89 5.20 32.92
N GLN A 42 1.76 5.17 31.91
CA GLN A 42 2.02 6.31 31.04
C GLN A 42 1.42 6.08 29.65
N PRO A 43 0.46 6.91 29.21
CA PRO A 43 -0.04 6.83 27.84
C PRO A 43 1.12 7.15 26.89
N VAL A 44 1.56 6.12 26.15
CA VAL A 44 2.47 6.31 25.03
C VAL A 44 1.66 7.02 23.95
N VAL A 45 2.00 8.27 23.69
CA VAL A 45 1.53 8.95 22.49
C VAL A 45 2.51 8.54 21.39
N PRO A 46 2.10 7.79 20.36
CA PRO A 46 2.97 7.52 19.22
C PRO A 46 3.53 8.86 18.74
N GLU A 47 4.85 8.96 18.58
CA GLU A 47 5.52 10.23 18.31
C GLU A 47 4.98 10.90 17.05
N GLY A 48 4.07 11.88 17.23
CA GLY A 48 3.41 12.67 16.19
C GLY A 48 1.93 12.33 15.89
N VAL A 49 1.27 11.39 16.62
CA VAL A 49 -0.20 11.22 16.61
C VAL A 49 -0.80 11.83 17.86
N GLU A 50 -1.68 12.82 17.74
CA GLU A 50 -2.54 13.22 18.85
C GLU A 50 -3.84 12.40 18.77
N ILE A 51 -3.92 11.30 19.54
CA ILE A 51 -5.15 10.53 19.69
C ILE A 51 -5.94 11.08 20.87
N ASN A 52 -7.11 11.64 20.61
CA ASN A 52 -8.01 12.06 21.67
C ASN A 52 -8.88 10.87 22.09
N PHE A 53 -8.63 10.35 23.28
CA PHE A 53 -9.41 9.25 23.85
C PHE A 53 -10.64 9.77 24.58
N SER A 54 -11.77 9.06 24.41
CA SER A 54 -13.01 9.33 25.12
C SER A 54 -13.67 8.02 25.55
N GLY A 55 -13.91 7.86 26.85
CA GLY A 55 -14.49 6.62 27.41
C GLY A 55 -13.53 5.43 27.45
N CYS A 56 -12.25 5.61 27.09
CA CYS A 56 -11.28 4.53 26.95
C CYS A 56 -10.38 4.31 28.19
N ASP A 57 -10.76 4.82 29.36
CA ASP A 57 -10.02 4.66 30.62
C ASP A 57 -10.31 3.33 31.33
N ASP A 58 -11.38 2.64 30.93
CA ASP A 58 -11.76 1.35 31.48
C ASP A 58 -10.70 0.28 31.22
N ILE A 59 -10.62 -0.68 32.13
CA ILE A 59 -9.71 -1.82 32.02
C ILE A 59 -10.31 -2.87 31.08
N ASN A 60 -9.55 -3.24 30.06
CA ASN A 60 -9.85 -4.42 29.26
C ASN A 60 -9.63 -5.68 30.11
N PRO A 61 -10.68 -6.49 30.38
CA PRO A 61 -10.57 -7.68 31.22
C PRO A 61 -9.64 -8.76 30.64
N LYS A 62 -9.40 -8.75 29.32
CA LYS A 62 -8.52 -9.72 28.66
C LYS A 62 -7.04 -9.43 28.91
N THR A 63 -6.64 -8.16 28.83
CA THR A 63 -5.23 -7.75 28.93
C THR A 63 -4.85 -7.23 30.31
N GLY A 64 -5.83 -6.85 31.12
CA GLY A 64 -5.63 -6.16 32.40
C GLY A 64 -5.11 -4.73 32.25
N GLN A 65 -5.12 -4.19 31.02
CA GLN A 65 -4.65 -2.85 30.67
C GLN A 65 -5.81 -1.91 30.38
N LYS A 66 -5.57 -0.60 30.38
CA LYS A 66 -6.58 0.36 29.90
C LYS A 66 -6.91 0.10 28.42
N LYS A 67 -8.18 0.28 28.04
CA LYS A 67 -8.63 0.22 26.65
C LYS A 67 -7.81 1.16 25.73
N SER A 68 -7.45 2.35 26.21
CA SER A 68 -6.57 3.29 25.48
C SER A 68 -5.17 2.72 25.19
N TRP A 69 -4.58 1.97 26.12
CA TRP A 69 -3.29 1.30 25.92
C TRP A 69 -3.37 0.24 24.81
N ASP A 70 -4.47 -0.51 24.76
CA ASP A 70 -4.71 -1.52 23.73
C ASP A 70 -4.87 -0.90 22.33
N ILE A 71 -5.54 0.27 22.24
CA ILE A 71 -5.67 1.04 20.99
C ILE A 71 -4.31 1.59 20.55
N THR A 72 -3.54 2.19 21.46
CA THR A 72 -2.19 2.69 21.16
C THR A 72 -1.28 1.58 20.64
N ASN A 73 -1.30 0.40 21.25
CA ASN A 73 -0.49 -0.72 20.77
C ASN A 73 -0.92 -1.22 19.39
N ALA A 74 -2.23 -1.27 19.13
CA ALA A 74 -2.72 -1.60 17.80
C ALA A 74 -2.25 -0.59 16.75
N TRP A 75 -2.01 0.67 17.14
CA TRP A 75 -1.44 1.70 16.27
C TRP A 75 -0.03 1.35 15.79
N ASP A 76 0.84 0.88 16.69
CA ASP A 76 2.16 0.37 16.31
C ASP A 76 2.04 -0.86 15.39
N GLU A 77 1.03 -1.70 15.60
CA GLU A 77 0.76 -2.87 14.75
C GLU A 77 0.32 -2.48 13.34
N VAL A 78 -0.47 -1.41 13.18
CA VAL A 78 -0.83 -0.84 11.86
C VAL A 78 0.43 -0.42 11.10
N ILE A 79 1.36 0.24 11.79
CA ILE A 79 2.63 0.67 11.20
C ILE A 79 3.46 -0.56 10.80
N ASP A 80 3.47 -1.60 11.61
CA ASP A 80 4.14 -2.88 11.31
C ASP A 80 3.51 -3.62 10.11
N LEU A 81 2.18 -3.53 9.93
CA LEU A 81 1.47 -4.04 8.75
C LEU A 81 1.87 -3.24 7.50
N ALA A 82 1.76 -1.91 7.55
CA ALA A 82 2.12 -1.03 6.44
C ALA A 82 3.59 -1.20 6.02
N ASN A 83 4.53 -1.19 6.96
CA ASN A 83 5.96 -1.35 6.71
C ASN A 83 6.36 -2.78 6.31
N SER A 84 5.42 -3.72 6.26
CA SER A 84 5.65 -5.02 5.64
C SER A 84 5.50 -4.96 4.11
N ILE A 85 4.98 -3.86 3.57
CA ILE A 85 4.88 -3.57 2.14
C ILE A 85 5.94 -2.52 1.78
N THR A 86 7.10 -2.98 1.29
CA THR A 86 8.17 -2.07 0.82
C THR A 86 8.21 -1.94 -0.69
N GLU A 87 7.69 -2.95 -1.39
CA GLU A 87 7.65 -3.04 -2.84
C GLU A 87 6.49 -3.95 -3.23
N ILE A 88 6.09 -3.85 -4.51
CA ILE A 88 5.10 -4.71 -5.13
C ILE A 88 5.72 -5.24 -6.40
N ASP A 89 6.23 -6.47 -6.33
CA ASP A 89 6.77 -7.17 -7.49
C ASP A 89 5.68 -8.05 -8.10
N THR A 90 5.05 -7.56 -9.17
CA THR A 90 4.04 -8.36 -9.90
C THR A 90 4.64 -9.62 -10.52
N ASN A 91 5.96 -9.78 -10.65
CA ASN A 91 6.54 -10.99 -11.22
C ASN A 91 6.59 -12.16 -10.22
N SER A 92 6.52 -11.89 -8.91
CA SER A 92 6.70 -12.93 -7.88
C SER A 92 5.74 -12.84 -6.69
N ASP A 93 5.02 -11.72 -6.52
CA ASP A 93 4.18 -11.49 -5.36
C ASP A 93 2.78 -12.07 -5.54
N ILE A 94 2.57 -13.28 -5.04
CA ILE A 94 1.27 -13.94 -5.00
C ILE A 94 0.18 -13.10 -4.31
N GLY A 95 0.53 -12.33 -3.27
CA GLY A 95 -0.41 -11.51 -2.53
C GLY A 95 -0.99 -10.39 -3.37
N ALA A 96 -0.18 -9.87 -4.28
CA ALA A 96 -0.60 -8.85 -5.22
C ALA A 96 -1.74 -9.36 -6.10
N TYR A 97 -1.61 -10.56 -6.67
CA TYR A 97 -2.69 -11.17 -7.46
C TYR A 97 -3.91 -11.56 -6.62
N ASP A 98 -3.70 -12.12 -5.42
CA ASP A 98 -4.77 -12.53 -4.54
C ASP A 98 -5.68 -11.35 -4.18
N TYR A 99 -5.12 -10.18 -3.87
CA TYR A 99 -5.89 -9.05 -3.35
C TYR A 99 -6.08 -7.93 -4.35
N PHE A 100 -5.33 -7.87 -5.44
CA PHE A 100 -5.46 -6.79 -6.42
C PHE A 100 -5.78 -7.26 -7.84
N GLY A 101 -5.65 -8.56 -8.12
CA GLY A 101 -5.94 -9.15 -9.42
C GLY A 101 -4.90 -8.76 -10.49
N PRO A 102 -5.03 -9.26 -11.73
CA PRO A 102 -4.01 -9.08 -12.76
C PRO A 102 -4.00 -7.66 -13.35
N ASN A 103 -5.10 -6.91 -13.20
CA ASN A 103 -5.19 -5.53 -13.66
C ASN A 103 -4.18 -4.61 -12.97
N MET A 104 -3.66 -4.98 -11.80
CA MET A 104 -2.60 -4.21 -11.13
C MET A 104 -1.30 -4.15 -11.93
N GLN A 105 -1.13 -5.02 -12.93
CA GLN A 105 0.06 -5.07 -13.78
C GLN A 105 0.15 -3.90 -14.77
N THR A 106 -0.92 -3.12 -14.98
CA THR A 106 -0.81 -1.97 -15.89
C THR A 106 0.17 -0.96 -15.31
N GLU A 107 1.08 -0.48 -16.15
CA GLU A 107 2.17 0.42 -15.77
C GLU A 107 1.70 1.55 -14.84
N GLY A 108 2.40 1.70 -13.70
CA GLY A 108 2.11 2.73 -12.70
C GLY A 108 1.08 2.35 -11.62
N ILE A 109 0.37 1.22 -11.67
CA ILE A 109 -0.55 0.93 -10.55
C ILE A 109 0.19 0.59 -9.24
N GLY A 110 1.35 -0.07 -9.33
CA GLY A 110 2.14 -0.45 -8.16
C GLY A 110 2.48 0.74 -7.24
N TYR A 111 2.79 1.91 -7.79
CA TYR A 111 3.09 3.09 -6.97
C TYR A 111 1.86 3.59 -6.20
N LYS A 112 0.66 3.47 -6.78
CA LYS A 112 -0.59 3.90 -6.12
C LYS A 112 -0.86 3.06 -4.89
N VAL A 113 -0.62 1.76 -5.02
CA VAL A 113 -0.78 0.83 -3.90
C VAL A 113 0.25 1.14 -2.81
N LEU A 114 1.52 1.35 -3.19
CA LEU A 114 2.55 1.77 -2.26
C LEU A 114 2.26 3.11 -1.60
N SER A 115 1.64 4.07 -2.30
CA SER A 115 1.27 5.37 -1.73
C SER A 115 0.34 5.24 -0.52
N VAL A 116 -0.69 4.39 -0.60
CA VAL A 116 -1.62 4.15 0.52
C VAL A 116 -0.89 3.52 1.71
N TYR A 117 -0.06 2.49 1.48
CA TYR A 117 0.72 1.87 2.55
C TYR A 117 1.76 2.81 3.15
N ASN A 118 2.43 3.61 2.33
CA ASN A 118 3.38 4.62 2.82
C ASN A 118 2.67 5.69 3.64
N ASN A 119 1.48 6.12 3.25
CA ASN A 119 0.68 7.07 4.02
C ASN A 119 0.27 6.48 5.38
N LEU A 120 -0.14 5.21 5.42
CA LEU A 120 -0.41 4.48 6.68
C LEU A 120 0.85 4.24 7.53
N GLY A 121 1.99 3.90 6.92
CA GLY A 121 3.23 3.61 7.63
C GLY A 121 3.92 4.86 8.19
N THR A 122 3.67 6.02 7.57
CA THR A 122 4.09 7.34 8.06
C THR A 122 3.01 8.04 8.87
N PHE A 123 1.83 7.40 9.00
CA PHE A 123 0.73 7.90 9.79
C PHE A 123 1.23 8.23 11.18
N GLY A 124 1.05 9.48 11.58
CA GLY A 124 1.46 9.91 12.91
C GLY A 124 2.91 10.27 13.12
N ARG A 125 3.76 10.31 12.10
CA ARG A 125 5.20 10.62 12.28
C ARG A 125 5.63 11.95 11.66
N ASN A 126 4.75 12.61 10.91
CA ASN A 126 5.04 13.92 10.32
C ASN A 126 4.77 15.05 11.32
N PHE A 127 5.85 15.59 11.88
CA PHE A 127 5.93 16.60 12.95
C PHE A 127 5.08 17.87 12.73
N PHE A 128 4.71 18.21 11.49
CA PHE A 128 4.01 19.47 11.18
C PHE A 128 2.51 19.32 10.89
N TRP A 129 2.02 18.10 10.68
CA TRP A 129 0.64 17.83 10.25
C TRP A 129 0.02 16.69 11.05
N GLY A 130 0.31 16.64 12.36
CA GLY A 130 -0.15 15.60 13.28
C GLY A 130 -1.58 15.17 12.96
N TRP A 131 -1.71 13.89 12.64
CA TRP A 131 -2.97 13.30 12.20
C TRP A 131 -3.99 13.41 13.33
N ARG A 132 -5.22 13.73 12.96
CA ARG A 132 -6.24 14.17 13.91
C ARG A 132 -7.25 13.06 14.13
N VAL A 133 -7.01 12.25 15.16
CA VAL A 133 -7.81 11.07 15.44
C VAL A 133 -8.53 11.21 16.77
N ASN A 134 -9.81 10.89 16.77
CA ASN A 134 -10.59 10.70 17.99
C ASN A 134 -10.92 9.21 18.15
N ALA A 135 -10.60 8.65 19.31
CA ALA A 135 -10.87 7.26 19.66
C ALA A 135 -11.92 7.20 20.76
N PHE A 136 -13.04 6.55 20.48
CA PHE A 136 -14.17 6.41 21.40
C PHE A 136 -14.30 4.96 21.85
N CYS A 137 -14.64 4.76 23.12
CA CYS A 137 -14.93 3.43 23.68
C CYS A 137 -16.28 3.43 24.41
N GLU A 138 -16.92 2.26 24.45
CA GLU A 138 -18.10 2.05 25.30
C GLU A 138 -17.75 2.16 26.80
N PRO A 139 -18.66 2.71 27.65
CA PRO A 139 -20.05 3.11 27.32
C PRO A 139 -20.14 4.47 26.60
N GLU A 140 -21.15 4.58 25.74
CA GLU A 140 -21.35 5.67 24.79
C GLU A 140 -21.37 7.07 25.45
N ASP A 141 -20.67 8.02 24.84
CA ASP A 141 -20.95 9.44 25.06
C ASP A 141 -22.25 9.78 24.31
N ALA A 142 -23.27 10.26 25.04
CA ALA A 142 -24.58 10.59 24.50
C ALA A 142 -24.55 11.61 23.34
N ASN A 143 -23.43 12.31 23.15
CA ASN A 143 -23.24 13.25 22.06
C ASN A 143 -22.62 12.62 20.80
N LEU A 144 -22.26 11.33 20.80
CA LEU A 144 -21.71 10.68 19.63
C LEU A 144 -22.75 10.49 18.52
N HIS A 145 -22.23 10.23 17.32
CA HIS A 145 -23.05 10.08 16.14
C HIS A 145 -24.01 8.89 16.26
N ARG A 146 -23.50 7.74 16.72
CA ARG A 146 -24.24 6.51 16.93
C ARG A 146 -23.58 5.65 18.01
N GLY A 147 -24.36 4.74 18.57
CA GLY A 147 -23.83 3.67 19.43
C GLY A 147 -23.07 2.60 18.66
N CYS A 148 -22.61 1.56 19.36
CA CYS A 148 -22.05 0.37 18.70
C CYS A 148 -23.19 -0.46 18.08
N PRO A 149 -23.26 -0.59 16.73
CA PRO A 149 -24.22 -1.49 16.11
C PRO A 149 -24.04 -2.91 16.63
N LYS A 150 -25.12 -3.68 16.69
CA LYS A 150 -25.06 -5.06 17.19
C LYS A 150 -24.08 -5.87 16.33
N GLY A 151 -23.02 -6.39 16.93
CA GLY A 151 -22.01 -7.18 16.23
C GLY A 151 -20.87 -6.37 15.58
N ALA A 152 -20.89 -5.04 15.68
CA ALA A 152 -19.75 -4.24 15.28
C ALA A 152 -18.54 -4.48 16.18
N ILE A 153 -17.35 -4.39 15.57
CA ILE A 153 -16.07 -4.53 16.26
C ILE A 153 -15.48 -3.13 16.46
N ALA A 154 -15.36 -2.40 15.36
CA ALA A 154 -15.15 -0.97 15.36
C ALA A 154 -15.95 -0.38 14.19
N TYR A 155 -16.01 0.95 14.12
CA TYR A 155 -16.40 1.64 12.90
C TYR A 155 -15.79 3.04 12.86
N GLU A 156 -15.47 3.49 11.66
CA GLU A 156 -14.95 4.84 11.38
C GLU A 156 -16.05 5.81 10.92
N TRP A 157 -15.83 7.10 11.17
CA TRP A 157 -16.46 8.18 10.43
C TRP A 157 -15.60 9.45 10.38
N ASN A 158 -15.78 10.22 9.31
CA ASN A 158 -15.03 11.46 9.08
C ASN A 158 -15.86 12.71 9.41
N THR A 159 -15.26 13.68 10.10
CA THR A 159 -15.91 14.96 10.45
C THR A 159 -14.97 16.16 10.30
N LEU A 160 -15.49 17.39 10.34
CA LEU A 160 -14.64 18.59 10.49
C LEU A 160 -14.42 19.00 11.94
N CYS A 161 -15.07 18.35 12.91
CA CYS A 161 -15.04 18.76 14.31
C CYS A 161 -13.85 18.16 15.04
N LYS A 162 -13.10 19.00 15.76
CA LYS A 162 -11.85 18.58 16.39
C LYS A 162 -12.00 17.42 17.37
N ASP A 163 -13.11 17.40 18.10
CA ASP A 163 -13.42 16.40 19.12
C ASP A 163 -14.31 15.26 18.61
N GLY A 164 -14.60 15.21 17.30
CA GLY A 164 -15.48 14.23 16.67
C GLY A 164 -16.96 14.37 16.97
N ARG A 165 -17.36 15.39 17.74
CA ARG A 165 -18.73 15.61 18.23
C ARG A 165 -19.38 16.77 17.49
N CYS A 166 -19.62 16.59 16.20
CA CYS A 166 -20.29 17.64 15.44
C CYS A 166 -21.73 17.88 15.92
N PRO A 167 -22.22 19.13 15.86
CA PRO A 167 -23.60 19.46 16.22
C PRO A 167 -24.57 18.58 15.44
N CYS A 168 -25.43 17.91 16.19
CA CYS A 168 -26.55 17.17 15.64
C CYS A 168 -27.78 18.07 15.64
N ASP A 169 -28.28 18.43 14.47
CA ASP A 169 -29.46 19.29 14.34
C ASP A 169 -30.74 18.56 14.81
N GLU A 170 -30.84 17.25 14.57
CA GLU A 170 -31.97 16.43 14.98
C GLU A 170 -31.51 15.02 15.41
N ARG A 171 -31.98 14.56 16.59
CA ARG A 171 -31.78 13.19 17.11
C ARG A 171 -33.10 12.42 17.14
N ASN A 172 -33.06 11.10 16.93
CA ASN A 172 -34.22 10.23 17.15
C ASN A 172 -34.45 9.95 18.65
N GLU A 173 -35.51 9.23 18.99
CA GLU A 173 -35.87 8.85 20.37
C GLU A 173 -34.80 7.98 21.07
N LYS A 174 -33.91 7.32 20.31
CA LYS A 174 -32.79 6.53 20.84
C LYS A 174 -31.53 7.37 21.08
N GLY A 175 -31.57 8.65 20.72
CA GLY A 175 -30.43 9.55 20.79
C GLY A 175 -29.53 9.51 19.56
N ASP A 176 -29.80 8.70 18.53
CA ASP A 176 -28.97 8.67 17.32
C ASP A 176 -29.17 9.96 16.52
N CYS A 177 -28.09 10.46 15.92
CA CYS A 177 -28.19 11.65 15.08
C CYS A 177 -28.84 11.34 13.72
N THR A 178 -30.04 11.87 13.48
CA THR A 178 -30.79 11.66 12.22
C THR A 178 -30.59 12.76 11.19
N LYS A 179 -30.14 13.94 11.63
CA LYS A 179 -29.78 15.05 10.76
C LYS A 179 -28.66 15.84 11.41
N GLN A 180 -27.52 15.87 10.76
CA GLN A 180 -26.37 16.61 11.25
C GLN A 180 -26.35 18.03 10.69
N GLY A 181 -25.71 18.94 11.42
CA GLY A 181 -25.41 20.26 10.91
C GLY A 181 -24.46 20.23 9.72
N LYS A 182 -24.23 21.40 9.11
CA LYS A 182 -23.39 21.59 7.90
C LYS A 182 -21.98 20.98 7.98
N ASP A 183 -21.48 20.70 9.19
CA ASP A 183 -20.13 20.20 9.46
C ASP A 183 -20.09 18.71 9.88
N GLY A 184 -21.24 18.02 9.86
CA GLY A 184 -21.46 16.69 10.44
C GLY A 184 -20.64 15.54 9.87
N PHE A 185 -20.80 15.25 8.59
CA PHE A 185 -19.99 14.28 7.85
C PHE A 185 -19.22 15.01 6.77
N ASN A 186 -17.91 14.88 6.82
CA ASN A 186 -17.07 15.46 5.80
C ASN A 186 -15.90 14.54 5.51
N SER A 187 -15.87 14.00 4.30
CA SER A 187 -14.81 13.15 3.78
C SER A 187 -13.77 13.94 2.99
N ASP A 188 -13.53 15.21 3.33
CA ASP A 188 -12.45 16.03 2.77
C ASP A 188 -11.11 15.34 3.07
N PRO A 189 -10.42 14.82 2.05
CA PRO A 189 -9.17 14.08 2.23
C PRO A 189 -8.03 14.91 2.81
N ASP A 190 -8.16 16.23 2.90
CA ASP A 190 -7.09 17.10 3.35
C ASP A 190 -7.38 17.69 4.76
N ASN A 191 -8.65 17.69 5.19
CA ASN A 191 -9.08 18.46 6.37
C ASN A 191 -9.87 17.67 7.42
N SER A 192 -10.37 16.47 7.11
CA SER A 192 -11.22 15.72 8.04
C SER A 192 -10.47 15.18 9.27
N TYR A 193 -11.17 15.13 10.39
CA TYR A 193 -10.82 14.35 11.57
C TYR A 193 -11.35 12.93 11.40
N ILE A 194 -10.51 11.95 11.69
CA ILE A 194 -10.87 10.53 11.69
C ILE A 194 -11.42 10.21 13.07
N ASN A 195 -12.58 9.58 13.12
CA ASN A 195 -13.25 9.25 14.37
C ASN A 195 -13.55 7.76 14.36
N ILE A 196 -13.05 7.04 15.36
CA ILE A 196 -13.19 5.58 15.42
C ILE A 196 -13.87 5.22 16.73
N MET A 197 -14.98 4.50 16.65
CA MET A 197 -15.61 3.87 17.80
C MET A 197 -15.11 2.44 17.93
N PHE A 198 -14.53 2.11 19.08
CA PHE A 198 -14.10 0.76 19.44
C PHE A 198 -15.14 0.11 20.36
N CYS A 199 -15.84 -0.89 19.84
CA CYS A 199 -16.86 -1.63 20.60
C CYS A 199 -16.22 -2.63 21.55
N ASP A 200 -16.97 -3.10 22.56
CA ASP A 200 -16.45 -4.05 23.56
C ASP A 200 -15.85 -5.33 22.95
N SER A 201 -16.40 -5.77 21.81
CA SER A 201 -15.90 -6.93 21.06
C SER A 201 -14.47 -6.76 20.52
N TYR A 202 -14.04 -5.53 20.16
CA TYR A 202 -12.67 -5.23 19.73
C TYR A 202 -11.64 -5.62 20.80
N PHE A 203 -11.95 -5.31 22.06
CA PHE A 203 -11.07 -5.59 23.19
C PHE A 203 -10.97 -7.09 23.51
N GLY A 204 -11.89 -7.90 22.99
CA GLY A 204 -11.84 -9.36 23.03
C GLY A 204 -10.85 -9.97 22.04
N PHE A 205 -10.40 -9.24 21.01
CA PHE A 205 -9.49 -9.77 19.99
C PHE A 205 -8.03 -9.82 20.49
N PRO A 206 -7.20 -10.78 20.01
CA PRO A 206 -5.77 -10.78 20.29
C PRO A 206 -5.08 -9.56 19.65
N SER A 207 -3.90 -9.23 20.14
CA SER A 207 -2.93 -8.38 19.42
C SER A 207 -2.47 -9.06 18.12
N LEU A 208 -1.97 -8.30 17.15
CA LEU A 208 -1.38 -8.87 15.92
C LEU A 208 -0.25 -9.85 16.26
N LYS A 209 0.60 -9.48 17.22
CA LYS A 209 1.70 -10.34 17.66
C LYS A 209 1.21 -11.67 18.23
N GLU A 210 0.18 -11.66 19.08
CA GLU A 210 -0.40 -12.88 19.64
C GLU A 210 -1.00 -13.77 18.55
N ALA A 211 -1.74 -13.20 17.59
CA ALA A 211 -2.31 -13.94 16.46
C ALA A 211 -1.22 -14.61 15.59
N VAL A 212 -0.14 -13.87 15.30
CA VAL A 212 1.02 -14.41 14.56
C VAL A 212 1.74 -15.52 15.34
N ASP A 213 1.97 -15.33 16.64
CA ASP A 213 2.65 -16.31 17.49
C ASP A 213 1.80 -17.57 17.72
N GLU A 214 0.47 -17.43 17.75
CA GLU A 214 -0.45 -18.55 17.77
C GLU A 214 -0.43 -19.31 16.43
N GLY A 215 -0.62 -18.61 15.30
CA GLY A 215 -0.63 -19.23 13.97
C GLY A 215 0.66 -19.99 13.64
N LYS A 216 1.82 -19.50 14.09
CA LYS A 216 3.12 -20.20 13.99
C LYS A 216 3.12 -21.61 14.60
N LYS A 217 2.31 -21.83 15.63
CA LYS A 217 2.25 -23.10 16.38
C LYS A 217 1.19 -24.06 15.81
N LYS A 218 0.36 -23.60 14.89
CA LYS A 218 -0.73 -24.39 14.31
C LYS A 218 -0.21 -25.42 13.30
N GLY A 219 -1.07 -26.38 12.97
CA GLY A 219 -0.81 -27.33 11.90
C GLY A 219 -0.65 -26.65 10.54
N LYS A 220 -0.19 -27.40 9.53
CA LYS A 220 0.11 -26.83 8.20
C LYS A 220 -1.07 -26.04 7.63
N GLU A 221 -2.26 -26.64 7.55
CA GLU A 221 -3.43 -26.00 6.93
C GLU A 221 -3.82 -24.69 7.61
N GLU A 222 -3.94 -24.67 8.94
CA GLU A 222 -4.21 -23.47 9.73
C GLU A 222 -3.08 -22.43 9.60
N LYS A 223 -1.81 -22.84 9.62
CA LYS A 223 -0.66 -21.92 9.45
C LYS A 223 -0.71 -21.19 8.11
N TYR A 224 -1.19 -21.86 7.06
CA TYR A 224 -1.35 -21.33 5.70
C TYR A 224 -2.72 -20.67 5.47
N ASN A 225 -3.59 -20.62 6.48
CA ASN A 225 -4.92 -20.01 6.39
C ASN A 225 -4.93 -18.61 6.98
N MET A 226 -5.28 -17.62 6.17
CA MET A 226 -5.40 -16.22 6.57
C MET A 226 -6.38 -16.04 7.74
N ASN A 227 -7.44 -16.85 7.82
CA ASN A 227 -8.43 -16.76 8.91
C ASN A 227 -7.82 -17.02 10.29
N THR A 228 -6.73 -17.79 10.38
CA THR A 228 -5.99 -18.00 11.64
C THR A 228 -5.42 -16.70 12.19
N TYR A 229 -5.13 -15.73 11.33
CA TYR A 229 -4.53 -14.45 11.70
C TYR A 229 -5.50 -13.28 11.60
N TRP A 230 -6.67 -13.47 10.98
CA TRP A 230 -7.57 -12.39 10.56
C TRP A 230 -8.11 -11.55 11.73
N HIS A 231 -8.57 -12.21 12.79
CA HIS A 231 -9.22 -11.55 13.92
C HIS A 231 -8.20 -11.07 14.95
N ASN A 232 -7.58 -9.93 14.69
CA ASN A 232 -6.68 -9.27 15.63
C ASN A 232 -6.89 -7.74 15.63
N ARG A 233 -6.49 -7.09 16.73
CA ARG A 233 -6.71 -5.65 16.97
C ARG A 233 -5.99 -4.76 15.96
N GLY A 234 -4.71 -5.03 15.67
CA GLY A 234 -3.95 -4.29 14.66
C GLY A 234 -4.60 -4.31 13.28
N LYS A 235 -5.11 -5.47 12.83
CA LYS A 235 -5.86 -5.62 11.57
C LYS A 235 -7.14 -4.79 11.57
N VAL A 236 -7.94 -4.89 12.62
CA VAL A 236 -9.20 -4.13 12.72
C VAL A 236 -8.92 -2.64 12.64
N LEU A 237 -7.94 -2.14 13.41
CA LEU A 237 -7.58 -0.73 13.34
C LEU A 237 -7.04 -0.32 11.95
N PHE A 238 -6.25 -1.18 11.30
CA PHE A 238 -5.77 -0.94 9.93
C PHE A 238 -6.93 -0.75 8.96
N HIS A 239 -7.93 -1.63 9.05
CA HIS A 239 -9.17 -1.56 8.26
C HIS A 239 -9.92 -0.25 8.50
N GLU A 240 -10.19 0.12 9.75
CA GLU A 240 -10.89 1.38 10.05
C GLU A 240 -10.12 2.62 9.55
N LEU A 241 -8.79 2.62 9.64
CA LEU A 241 -7.99 3.74 9.17
C LEU A 241 -8.04 3.90 7.65
N LEU A 242 -8.26 2.85 6.88
CA LEU A 242 -8.43 2.97 5.44
C LEU A 242 -9.70 3.76 5.08
N HIS A 243 -10.75 3.70 5.90
CA HIS A 243 -11.94 4.54 5.70
C HIS A 243 -11.71 6.02 5.97
N GLY A 244 -10.75 6.35 6.84
CA GLY A 244 -10.37 7.73 7.14
C GLY A 244 -10.00 8.47 5.86
N ALA A 245 -10.71 9.55 5.53
CA ALA A 245 -10.54 10.25 4.26
C ALA A 245 -9.12 10.83 4.12
N THR A 246 -8.56 11.33 5.22
CA THR A 246 -7.18 11.81 5.23
C THR A 246 -6.16 10.70 5.00
N VAL A 247 -6.51 9.45 5.30
CA VAL A 247 -5.58 8.31 5.22
C VAL A 247 -5.74 7.55 3.92
N GLY A 248 -6.90 6.91 3.74
CA GLY A 248 -7.17 6.10 2.56
C GLY A 248 -7.38 6.99 1.35
N ALA A 249 -8.39 7.87 1.39
CA ALA A 249 -8.77 8.64 0.20
C ALA A 249 -7.65 9.58 -0.28
N HIS A 250 -6.99 10.31 0.64
CA HIS A 250 -5.89 11.23 0.28
C HIS A 250 -4.78 10.54 -0.52
N ALA A 251 -4.37 9.35 -0.09
CA ALA A 251 -3.31 8.59 -0.73
C ALA A 251 -3.79 7.75 -1.94
N ASN A 252 -5.11 7.61 -2.13
CA ASN A 252 -5.75 6.81 -3.16
C ASN A 252 -6.42 7.69 -4.25
N ASP A 253 -5.75 8.75 -4.71
CA ASP A 253 -6.26 9.73 -5.69
C ASP A 253 -7.63 10.33 -5.32
N LYS A 254 -7.88 10.60 -4.04
CA LYS A 254 -9.17 11.07 -3.51
C LYS A 254 -10.33 10.09 -3.73
N ILE A 255 -10.03 8.82 -4.02
CA ILE A 255 -11.03 7.75 -4.09
C ILE A 255 -11.20 7.14 -2.70
N PRO A 256 -12.40 7.25 -2.09
CA PRO A 256 -12.66 6.64 -0.79
C PRO A 256 -12.45 5.13 -0.81
N ILE A 257 -11.91 4.62 0.29
CA ILE A 257 -11.85 3.18 0.57
C ILE A 257 -12.98 2.89 1.56
N THR A 258 -13.84 1.95 1.23
CA THR A 258 -15.13 1.67 1.87
C THR A 258 -15.38 0.16 1.91
N ASP A 259 -16.26 -0.28 2.80
CA ASP A 259 -16.82 -1.62 2.73
C ASP A 259 -17.60 -1.80 1.42
N LEU A 260 -17.25 -2.81 0.63
CA LEU A 260 -18.00 -3.13 -0.58
C LEU A 260 -18.90 -4.35 -0.39
N TRP A 261 -19.93 -4.41 -1.22
CA TRP A 261 -20.80 -5.58 -1.34
C TRP A 261 -20.61 -6.23 -2.71
N ILE A 262 -20.67 -7.55 -2.74
CA ILE A 262 -20.63 -8.37 -3.95
C ILE A 262 -21.83 -9.30 -3.99
N LYS A 263 -22.30 -9.61 -5.19
CA LYS A 263 -23.31 -10.65 -5.39
C LYS A 263 -22.61 -11.98 -5.62
N VAL A 264 -23.00 -12.98 -4.84
CA VAL A 264 -22.50 -14.34 -5.00
C VAL A 264 -23.68 -15.29 -5.20
N LYS A 265 -23.48 -16.29 -6.06
CA LYS A 265 -24.46 -17.34 -6.28
C LYS A 265 -24.14 -18.47 -5.30
N GLN A 266 -25.09 -18.83 -4.45
CA GLN A 266 -24.95 -19.79 -3.34
C GLN A 266 -25.77 -21.04 -3.63
N LYS A 267 -25.15 -22.22 -3.52
CA LYS A 267 -25.85 -23.50 -3.68
C LYS A 267 -26.77 -23.74 -2.48
N GLN A 268 -28.05 -23.92 -2.74
CA GLN A 268 -29.04 -24.26 -1.72
C GLN A 268 -29.04 -25.78 -1.44
N PRO A 269 -29.54 -26.24 -0.28
CA PRO A 269 -29.59 -27.67 0.05
C PRO A 269 -30.38 -28.53 -0.94
N ASP A 270 -31.33 -27.92 -1.67
CA ASP A 270 -32.13 -28.59 -2.72
C ASP A 270 -31.41 -28.64 -4.08
N GLY A 271 -30.17 -28.15 -4.16
CA GLY A 271 -29.39 -28.08 -5.38
C GLY A 271 -29.75 -26.90 -6.29
N SER A 272 -30.70 -26.04 -5.92
CA SER A 272 -30.94 -24.78 -6.62
C SER A 272 -29.86 -23.75 -6.28
N ASP A 273 -29.75 -22.70 -7.10
CA ASP A 273 -28.83 -21.61 -6.84
C ASP A 273 -29.60 -20.36 -6.44
N LYS A 274 -29.09 -19.63 -5.44
CA LYS A 274 -29.65 -18.35 -5.00
C LYS A 274 -28.57 -17.28 -5.08
N ILE A 275 -28.87 -16.17 -5.74
CA ILE A 275 -28.01 -14.98 -5.68
C ILE A 275 -28.25 -14.30 -4.33
N VAL A 276 -27.17 -14.05 -3.60
CA VAL A 276 -27.18 -13.38 -2.31
C VAL A 276 -26.15 -12.25 -2.31
N ASP A 277 -26.48 -11.15 -1.65
CA ASP A 277 -25.54 -10.05 -1.42
C ASP A 277 -24.69 -10.40 -0.20
N VAL A 278 -23.37 -10.29 -0.34
CA VAL A 278 -22.42 -10.50 0.74
C VAL A 278 -21.42 -9.35 0.74
N GLN A 279 -20.91 -8.95 1.90
CA GLN A 279 -19.82 -7.99 1.95
C GLN A 279 -18.56 -8.63 1.35
N ALA A 280 -17.73 -7.82 0.68
CA ALA A 280 -16.37 -8.15 0.26
C ALA A 280 -15.40 -8.20 1.46
N TYR A 281 -15.93 -8.56 2.63
CA TYR A 281 -15.26 -8.63 3.91
C TYR A 281 -14.65 -10.02 4.13
N GLY A 282 -13.45 -10.06 4.70
CA GLY A 282 -12.70 -11.28 4.97
C GLY A 282 -11.79 -11.71 3.81
N PRO A 283 -10.83 -12.62 4.10
CA PRO A 283 -9.81 -13.02 3.14
C PRO A 283 -10.37 -13.56 1.84
N LEU A 284 -11.39 -14.41 1.95
CA LEU A 284 -12.02 -15.01 0.78
C LEU A 284 -12.69 -13.96 -0.09
N ASN A 285 -13.65 -13.20 0.45
CA ASN A 285 -14.51 -12.35 -0.38
C ASN A 285 -13.71 -11.20 -1.00
N ALA A 286 -12.67 -10.70 -0.31
CA ALA A 286 -11.71 -9.78 -0.89
C ALA A 286 -10.98 -10.41 -2.09
N LYS A 287 -10.48 -11.65 -1.97
CA LYS A 287 -9.87 -12.37 -3.10
C LYS A 287 -10.86 -12.64 -4.24
N LEU A 288 -12.12 -12.94 -3.92
CA LEU A 288 -13.17 -13.10 -4.93
C LEU A 288 -13.37 -11.81 -5.71
N LEU A 289 -13.45 -10.67 -5.03
CA LEU A 289 -13.58 -9.37 -5.67
C LEU A 289 -12.42 -9.10 -6.62
N ALA A 290 -11.18 -9.33 -6.17
CA ALA A 290 -9.97 -9.16 -6.97
C ALA A 290 -9.97 -9.99 -8.27
N ARG A 291 -10.57 -11.19 -8.23
CA ARG A 291 -10.58 -12.13 -9.36
C ARG A 291 -11.73 -12.00 -10.35
N THR A 292 -12.62 -11.02 -10.22
CA THR A 292 -13.75 -10.86 -11.16
C THR A 292 -13.33 -10.25 -12.52
N ILE A 293 -13.98 -10.65 -13.63
CA ILE A 293 -13.65 -10.35 -15.05
C ILE A 293 -13.68 -8.86 -15.45
N ARG A 294 -14.02 -7.94 -14.56
CA ARG A 294 -14.28 -6.56 -14.98
C ARG A 294 -13.00 -5.86 -15.46
N ASN A 295 -13.00 -5.34 -16.69
CA ASN A 295 -11.87 -4.56 -17.21
C ASN A 295 -11.58 -3.32 -16.33
N GLU A 296 -12.61 -2.77 -15.68
CA GLU A 296 -12.47 -1.66 -14.72
C GLU A 296 -12.27 -2.11 -13.26
N ASN A 297 -12.05 -3.41 -12.99
CA ASN A 297 -12.12 -3.99 -11.63
C ASN A 297 -11.21 -3.28 -10.62
N TRP A 298 -10.03 -2.86 -11.09
CA TRP A 298 -9.08 -2.15 -10.24
C TRP A 298 -9.60 -0.80 -9.78
N ASN A 299 -9.94 0.09 -10.71
CA ASN A 299 -10.27 1.47 -10.41
C ASN A 299 -11.64 1.64 -9.73
N ASP A 300 -12.59 0.76 -10.07
CA ASP A 300 -13.96 0.95 -9.63
C ASP A 300 -14.28 0.20 -8.35
N TYR A 301 -13.58 -0.90 -8.05
CA TYR A 301 -13.95 -1.80 -6.94
C TYR A 301 -12.78 -2.17 -6.05
N VAL A 302 -11.75 -2.84 -6.58
CA VAL A 302 -10.70 -3.44 -5.75
C VAL A 302 -9.94 -2.40 -4.94
N ARG A 303 -9.57 -1.26 -5.53
CA ARG A 303 -8.92 -0.15 -4.81
C ARG A 303 -9.83 0.57 -3.81
N LYS A 304 -11.15 0.35 -3.89
CA LYS A 304 -12.13 0.91 -2.96
C LYS A 304 -12.43 -0.05 -1.82
N ASN A 305 -12.09 -1.33 -1.89
CA ASN A 305 -12.39 -2.28 -0.83
C ASN A 305 -11.26 -2.32 0.21
N ASP A 306 -11.56 -1.91 1.43
CA ASP A 306 -10.65 -1.94 2.60
C ASP A 306 -9.97 -3.30 2.84
N ASP A 307 -10.68 -4.41 2.67
CA ASP A 307 -10.21 -5.74 3.02
C ASP A 307 -9.31 -6.33 1.94
N ASN A 308 -9.33 -5.78 0.72
CA ASN A 308 -8.29 -6.03 -0.27
C ASN A 308 -6.96 -5.43 0.21
N TRP A 309 -6.96 -4.18 0.66
CA TRP A 309 -5.78 -3.52 1.22
C TRP A 309 -5.30 -4.20 2.51
N THR A 310 -6.23 -4.48 3.41
CA THR A 310 -5.93 -5.07 4.72
C THR A 310 -5.43 -6.50 4.58
N GLY A 311 -6.06 -7.29 3.71
CA GLY A 311 -5.67 -8.68 3.45
C GLY A 311 -4.28 -8.79 2.85
N TYR A 312 -3.91 -7.92 1.90
CA TYR A 312 -2.56 -7.88 1.36
C TYR A 312 -1.51 -7.52 2.41
N ALA A 313 -1.75 -6.47 3.21
CA ALA A 313 -0.83 -6.04 4.27
C ALA A 313 -0.59 -7.16 5.30
N LEU A 314 -1.67 -7.79 5.76
CA LEU A 314 -1.61 -8.89 6.71
C LEU A 314 -0.88 -10.10 6.11
N ALA A 315 -1.15 -10.46 4.84
CA ALA A 315 -0.48 -11.58 4.17
C ALA A 315 1.04 -11.39 4.08
N LYS A 316 1.48 -10.19 3.74
CA LYS A 316 2.90 -9.85 3.62
C LYS A 316 3.58 -9.80 4.98
N HIS A 317 2.89 -9.29 6.01
CA HIS A 317 3.36 -9.35 7.38
C HIS A 317 3.53 -10.80 7.87
N ILE A 318 2.54 -11.67 7.61
CA ILE A 318 2.61 -13.10 7.96
C ILE A 318 3.76 -13.77 7.21
N ASN A 319 3.91 -13.53 5.90
CA ASN A 319 5.01 -14.06 5.11
C ASN A 319 6.36 -13.67 5.71
N LYS A 320 6.53 -12.40 6.08
CA LYS A 320 7.75 -11.89 6.72
C LYS A 320 8.01 -12.48 8.11
N LYS A 321 6.98 -12.67 8.94
CA LYS A 321 7.14 -13.09 10.35
C LYS A 321 7.10 -14.59 10.57
N VAL A 322 6.35 -15.32 9.76
CA VAL A 322 6.11 -16.77 9.84
C VAL A 322 6.96 -17.53 8.81
N GLY A 323 7.38 -16.86 7.73
CA GLY A 323 8.12 -17.48 6.63
C GLY A 323 7.24 -18.24 5.65
N VAL A 324 5.92 -17.99 5.67
CA VAL A 324 4.96 -18.59 4.74
C VAL A 324 3.91 -17.58 4.29
N TYR A 325 3.54 -17.64 3.02
CA TYR A 325 2.39 -16.87 2.52
C TYR A 325 1.08 -17.60 2.89
N PRO A 326 0.14 -16.96 3.61
CA PRO A 326 -1.13 -17.56 4.00
C PRO A 326 -2.09 -17.65 2.81
N ILE A 327 -1.86 -18.63 1.95
CA ILE A 327 -2.53 -18.79 0.66
C ILE A 327 -4.02 -19.15 0.78
N LEU A 328 -4.44 -19.80 1.87
CA LEU A 328 -5.84 -20.15 2.10
C LEU A 328 -6.59 -18.98 2.76
N PRO A 329 -7.90 -18.82 2.50
CA PRO A 329 -8.72 -19.57 1.55
C PRO A 329 -8.34 -19.26 0.09
N LEU A 330 -8.62 -20.21 -0.80
CA LEU A 330 -8.38 -20.07 -2.23
C LEU A 330 -9.58 -19.42 -2.91
N ALA A 331 -9.30 -18.56 -3.90
CA ALA A 331 -10.27 -18.08 -4.86
C ALA A 331 -9.72 -18.47 -6.23
N ASP A 332 -10.10 -19.62 -6.79
CA ASP A 332 -9.36 -20.21 -7.92
C ASP A 332 -10.23 -20.76 -9.06
N GLY A 333 -11.54 -20.50 -9.07
CA GLY A 333 -12.38 -20.79 -10.24
C GLY A 333 -12.61 -22.27 -10.56
N HIS A 334 -12.35 -23.24 -9.65
CA HIS A 334 -12.58 -24.68 -9.90
C HIS A 334 -13.80 -25.31 -9.19
N VAL A 335 -14.43 -26.30 -9.85
CA VAL A 335 -15.56 -27.14 -9.36
C VAL A 335 -15.03 -28.48 -8.83
N TYR A 336 -15.51 -28.93 -7.67
CA TYR A 336 -15.40 -30.34 -7.27
C TYR A 336 -16.73 -31.06 -7.50
N THR A 337 -16.76 -32.02 -8.41
CA THR A 337 -17.93 -32.87 -8.64
C THR A 337 -18.14 -33.82 -7.46
N SER A 338 -19.42 -34.07 -7.10
CA SER A 338 -19.81 -34.99 -6.03
C SER A 338 -19.17 -36.37 -6.22
N GLY A 339 -18.31 -36.79 -5.27
CA GLY A 339 -17.68 -38.12 -5.28
C GLY A 339 -16.22 -38.13 -4.87
N GLN A 340 -15.53 -36.98 -4.88
CA GLN A 340 -14.21 -36.84 -4.28
C GLN A 340 -14.32 -36.29 -2.85
N PRO A 341 -13.44 -36.70 -1.91
CA PRO A 341 -13.37 -36.07 -0.60
C PRO A 341 -13.09 -34.57 -0.79
N LEU A 342 -13.99 -33.73 -0.24
CA LEU A 342 -13.90 -32.28 -0.31
C LEU A 342 -12.61 -31.83 0.41
N PRO A 343 -11.68 -31.10 -0.25
CA PRO A 343 -10.60 -30.44 0.46
C PRO A 343 -11.19 -29.37 1.39
N GLU A 344 -10.53 -29.05 2.51
CA GLU A 344 -11.03 -28.11 3.52
C GLU A 344 -11.05 -26.62 3.08
N ALA A 345 -10.79 -26.31 1.81
CA ALA A 345 -10.83 -24.95 1.28
C ALA A 345 -12.12 -24.68 0.49
N LEU A 346 -12.58 -23.43 0.52
CA LEU A 346 -13.73 -22.98 -0.27
C LEU A 346 -13.34 -22.78 -1.74
N PHE A 347 -14.09 -23.37 -2.68
CA PHE A 347 -13.82 -23.25 -4.11
C PHE A 347 -15.06 -22.72 -4.85
N LEU A 348 -14.81 -21.85 -5.84
CA LEU A 348 -15.82 -21.30 -6.74
C LEU A 348 -15.56 -21.78 -8.15
N THR A 349 -16.62 -22.10 -8.87
CA THR A 349 -16.66 -22.95 -10.07
C THR A 349 -16.23 -22.28 -11.38
N THR A 350 -15.62 -23.05 -12.30
CA THR A 350 -15.78 -22.98 -13.76
C THR A 350 -15.43 -24.33 -14.40
N GLU A 351 -16.13 -24.64 -15.49
CA GLU A 351 -15.41 -25.02 -16.71
C GLU A 351 -16.25 -24.70 -17.96
N ASN A 352 -17.59 -24.56 -17.91
CA ASN A 352 -18.41 -24.25 -19.11
C ASN A 352 -19.86 -23.70 -18.91
N SER A 353 -20.22 -22.95 -17.86
CA SER A 353 -21.62 -22.48 -17.75
C SER A 353 -21.82 -21.18 -16.98
N ASN A 354 -23.02 -20.61 -17.16
CA ASN A 354 -23.63 -19.51 -16.41
C ASN A 354 -23.86 -19.83 -14.91
N ASP A 355 -23.02 -20.67 -14.30
CA ASP A 355 -23.16 -21.19 -12.94
C ASP A 355 -21.90 -20.97 -12.10
N PHE A 356 -21.94 -19.91 -11.30
CA PHE A 356 -21.10 -19.76 -10.10
C PHE A 356 -21.85 -20.39 -8.93
N SER A 357 -21.21 -21.17 -8.07
CA SER A 357 -21.83 -21.55 -6.79
C SER A 357 -20.80 -21.60 -5.67
N ILE A 358 -21.09 -20.91 -4.57
CA ILE A 358 -20.34 -20.99 -3.31
C ILE A 358 -20.89 -22.17 -2.51
N ASN A 359 -19.99 -23.02 -1.98
CA ASN A 359 -20.37 -24.02 -0.98
C ASN A 359 -20.81 -23.31 0.30
N ALA A 360 -22.11 -23.32 0.58
CA ALA A 360 -22.73 -22.60 1.69
C ALA A 360 -22.17 -22.98 3.07
N ASP A 361 -21.83 -24.25 3.28
CA ASP A 361 -21.40 -24.76 4.59
C ASP A 361 -19.96 -24.33 4.91
N LEU A 362 -19.06 -24.41 3.94
CA LEU A 362 -17.71 -23.88 4.05
C LEU A 362 -17.71 -22.35 4.12
N TYR A 363 -18.56 -21.67 3.34
CA TYR A 363 -18.70 -20.21 3.41
C TYR A 363 -19.14 -19.77 4.80
N ALA A 364 -20.14 -20.43 5.39
CA ALA A 364 -20.60 -20.13 6.74
C ALA A 364 -19.54 -20.44 7.81
N LYS A 365 -18.71 -21.48 7.61
CA LYS A 365 -17.59 -21.83 8.50
C LYS A 365 -16.44 -20.83 8.42
N ASP A 366 -16.05 -20.43 7.21
CA ASP A 366 -14.83 -19.64 6.95
C ASP A 366 -15.04 -18.13 6.98
N THR A 367 -16.28 -17.65 6.78
CA THR A 367 -16.60 -16.23 7.00
C THR A 367 -16.99 -15.94 8.45
N LEU A 368 -17.22 -17.00 9.26
CA LEU A 368 -17.82 -16.94 10.61
C LEU A 368 -19.07 -16.05 10.71
N PHE A 369 -19.65 -15.67 9.56
CA PHE A 369 -20.71 -14.70 9.45
C PHE A 369 -22.03 -15.46 9.64
N LYS A 370 -22.48 -15.57 10.90
CA LYS A 370 -23.90 -15.82 11.15
C LYS A 370 -24.63 -14.58 10.68
N TRP A 371 -25.14 -14.61 9.45
CA TRP A 371 -26.04 -13.60 8.90
C TRP A 371 -27.24 -13.44 9.84
N ASP A 372 -27.20 -12.43 10.71
CA ASP A 372 -28.37 -11.92 11.40
C ASP A 372 -28.84 -10.69 10.60
N PRO A 373 -29.91 -10.79 9.81
CA PRO A 373 -30.42 -9.67 9.03
C PRO A 373 -30.87 -8.49 9.90
N ASN A 374 -30.95 -8.65 11.23
CA ASN A 374 -31.36 -7.61 12.17
C ASN A 374 -30.19 -6.95 12.91
N THR A 375 -28.93 -7.36 12.69
CA THR A 375 -27.78 -6.78 13.41
C THR A 375 -27.23 -5.51 12.78
N TRP A 376 -27.54 -5.23 11.51
CA TRP A 376 -26.81 -4.19 10.77
C TRP A 376 -27.71 -3.16 10.09
N ILE A 377 -27.49 -1.91 10.47
CA ILE A 377 -28.03 -0.72 9.84
C ILE A 377 -26.95 -0.28 8.85
N SER A 378 -27.19 -0.44 7.54
CA SER A 378 -26.32 0.15 6.50
C SER A 378 -26.13 1.63 6.78
N GLN A 379 -24.90 2.14 6.75
CA GLN A 379 -24.69 3.57 6.93
C GLN A 379 -25.38 4.36 5.81
N PRO A 380 -26.01 5.51 6.12
CA PRO A 380 -26.41 6.47 5.10
C PRO A 380 -25.15 6.89 4.30
N GLY A 381 -25.03 6.43 3.06
CA GLY A 381 -23.88 6.72 2.19
C GLY A 381 -23.04 5.52 1.76
N GLU A 382 -23.24 4.33 2.34
CA GLU A 382 -22.64 3.09 1.81
C GLU A 382 -23.19 2.80 0.41
N GLU A 383 -22.31 2.82 -0.60
CA GLU A 383 -22.67 2.52 -1.97
C GLU A 383 -22.96 1.01 -2.08
N LYS A 384 -24.25 0.65 -2.09
CA LYS A 384 -24.68 -0.71 -2.43
C LYS A 384 -24.41 -0.97 -3.90
N LEU A 385 -23.21 -1.43 -4.20
CA LEU A 385 -22.81 -1.69 -5.57
C LEU A 385 -23.27 -3.09 -5.99
N VAL A 386 -24.45 -3.11 -6.59
CA VAL A 386 -25.10 -4.31 -7.12
C VAL A 386 -24.44 -4.69 -8.44
N LEU A 387 -23.62 -5.75 -8.42
CA LEU A 387 -23.03 -6.33 -9.62
C LEU A 387 -24.08 -7.24 -10.31
N GLU A 388 -24.46 -6.97 -11.56
CA GLU A 388 -25.43 -7.81 -12.31
C GLU A 388 -24.89 -8.28 -13.68
N GLY A 389 -25.36 -9.45 -14.14
CA GLY A 389 -25.18 -10.00 -15.49
C GLY A 389 -23.98 -10.94 -15.70
N ASP A 390 -23.75 -11.30 -16.97
CA ASP A 390 -22.71 -12.20 -17.52
C ASP A 390 -21.25 -11.78 -17.20
N LYS A 391 -21.10 -10.66 -16.49
CA LYS A 391 -19.86 -9.97 -16.10
C LYS A 391 -19.40 -10.30 -14.66
N LEU A 392 -20.10 -11.21 -13.98
CA LEU A 392 -19.78 -11.73 -12.64
C LEU A 392 -19.05 -13.09 -12.71
N SER A 393 -18.20 -13.24 -13.70
CA SER A 393 -17.41 -14.45 -13.91
C SER A 393 -15.98 -14.26 -13.40
N PHE A 394 -15.37 -15.37 -12.96
CA PHE A 394 -13.96 -15.40 -12.60
C PHE A 394 -13.09 -15.10 -13.81
N ARG A 395 -12.06 -14.27 -13.62
CA ARG A 395 -11.05 -14.06 -14.66
C ARG A 395 -10.49 -15.39 -15.09
N PRO A 396 -10.44 -15.65 -16.40
CA PRO A 396 -9.89 -16.89 -16.89
C PRO A 396 -8.41 -16.95 -16.46
N ASP A 397 -7.92 -18.14 -16.15
CA ASP A 397 -6.55 -18.32 -15.65
C ASP A 397 -5.48 -17.74 -16.59
N LYS A 398 -5.77 -17.65 -17.89
CA LYS A 398 -4.93 -17.00 -18.91
C LYS A 398 -4.65 -15.50 -18.66
N ASP A 399 -5.46 -14.84 -17.84
CA ASP A 399 -5.25 -13.42 -17.46
C ASP A 399 -4.18 -13.29 -16.37
N TYR A 400 -3.70 -14.39 -15.79
CA TYR A 400 -2.70 -14.41 -14.73
C TYR A 400 -1.40 -15.02 -15.23
N PRO A 401 -0.26 -14.70 -14.58
CA PRO A 401 0.99 -15.42 -14.83
C PRO A 401 0.84 -16.91 -14.56
N GLU A 402 1.47 -17.73 -15.40
CA GLU A 402 1.42 -19.19 -15.29
C GLU A 402 1.88 -19.69 -13.91
N TRP A 403 2.93 -19.07 -13.34
CA TRP A 403 3.44 -19.44 -12.02
C TRP A 403 2.40 -19.23 -10.91
N TYR A 404 1.57 -18.17 -11.01
CA TYR A 404 0.53 -17.88 -10.02
C TYR A 404 -0.54 -18.97 -10.07
N ILE A 405 -0.98 -19.33 -11.27
CA ILE A 405 -1.97 -20.41 -11.48
C ILE A 405 -1.44 -21.75 -10.99
N LYS A 406 -0.21 -22.12 -11.35
CA LYS A 406 0.46 -23.34 -10.84
C LYS A 406 0.52 -23.34 -9.32
N ARG A 407 0.82 -22.19 -8.71
CA ARG A 407 0.91 -22.06 -7.26
C ARG A 407 -0.43 -22.31 -6.56
N LEU A 408 -1.53 -21.82 -7.12
CA LEU A 408 -2.88 -22.12 -6.63
C LEU A 408 -3.26 -23.59 -6.81
N GLN A 409 -2.95 -24.19 -7.96
CA GLN A 409 -3.18 -25.60 -8.23
C GLN A 409 -2.40 -26.51 -7.26
N ALA A 410 -1.14 -26.17 -6.96
CA ALA A 410 -0.34 -26.87 -5.98
C ALA A 410 -0.98 -26.79 -4.58
N ALA A 411 -1.41 -25.58 -4.17
CA ALA A 411 -2.06 -25.39 -2.87
C ALA A 411 -3.37 -26.18 -2.76
N ARG A 412 -4.16 -26.22 -3.84
CA ARG A 412 -5.38 -27.02 -3.95
C ARG A 412 -5.13 -28.51 -3.73
N GLN A 413 -3.98 -29.01 -4.18
CA GLN A 413 -3.55 -30.41 -3.98
C GLN A 413 -2.92 -30.66 -2.59
N GLY A 414 -2.96 -29.68 -1.68
CA GLY A 414 -2.37 -29.77 -0.34
C GLY A 414 -0.88 -29.41 -0.30
N ASN A 415 -0.27 -29.09 -1.44
CA ASN A 415 1.09 -28.55 -1.49
C ASN A 415 1.08 -27.05 -1.16
N LEU A 416 0.90 -26.74 0.13
CA LEU A 416 0.82 -25.36 0.62
C LEU A 416 2.19 -24.68 0.71
N ASP A 417 3.30 -25.42 0.78
CA ASP A 417 4.64 -24.81 0.81
C ASP A 417 5.02 -24.23 -0.56
N GLY A 418 4.45 -24.80 -1.62
CA GLY A 418 4.88 -24.56 -2.99
C GLY A 418 6.24 -25.21 -3.22
N GLU A 419 6.42 -25.88 -4.35
CA GLU A 419 7.77 -25.95 -4.90
C GLU A 419 8.05 -24.53 -5.37
N GLN A 420 8.92 -23.79 -4.68
CA GLN A 420 9.54 -22.63 -5.29
C GLN A 420 10.40 -23.18 -6.42
N GLU A 421 9.79 -23.47 -7.57
CA GLU A 421 10.44 -23.19 -8.82
C GLU A 421 10.72 -21.69 -8.75
N GLN A 422 11.90 -21.33 -8.23
CA GLN A 422 12.46 -20.02 -8.53
C GLN A 422 12.27 -19.89 -10.03
N PRO A 423 11.63 -18.81 -10.53
CA PRO A 423 11.51 -18.58 -11.95
C PRO A 423 12.90 -18.88 -12.50
N GLN A 424 13.01 -19.94 -13.32
CA GLN A 424 14.24 -20.12 -14.05
C GLN A 424 14.34 -18.83 -14.83
N GLU A 425 15.28 -17.99 -14.40
CA GLU A 425 15.67 -16.80 -15.12
C GLU A 425 15.75 -17.28 -16.57
N PRO A 426 14.88 -16.75 -17.45
CA PRO A 426 14.57 -17.39 -18.73
C PRO A 426 15.90 -17.80 -19.34
N GLU A 427 16.09 -19.10 -19.60
CA GLU A 427 17.35 -19.62 -20.12
C GLU A 427 17.75 -18.70 -21.26
N HIS A 428 18.75 -17.85 -21.00
CA HIS A 428 19.29 -16.96 -21.99
C HIS A 428 19.71 -17.91 -23.11
N PRO A 429 19.11 -17.84 -24.31
CA PRO A 429 19.44 -18.76 -25.39
C PRO A 429 20.95 -18.75 -25.51
N ASP A 430 21.57 -19.94 -25.44
CA ASP A 430 23.02 -20.16 -25.41
C ASP A 430 23.71 -19.01 -26.11
N GLU A 431 24.33 -18.17 -25.28
CA GLU A 431 24.97 -16.94 -25.68
C GLU A 431 25.92 -17.29 -26.83
N PRO A 432 25.64 -16.84 -28.08
CA PRO A 432 26.61 -17.01 -29.15
C PRO A 432 27.90 -16.36 -28.66
N GLU A 433 29.02 -17.10 -28.71
CA GLU A 433 30.36 -16.64 -28.28
C GLU A 433 30.46 -15.12 -28.40
N HIS A 434 30.42 -14.45 -27.26
CA HIS A 434 30.34 -13.01 -27.17
C HIS A 434 31.39 -12.39 -28.11
N PRO A 435 31.00 -11.71 -29.21
CA PRO A 435 31.86 -10.64 -29.69
C PRO A 435 31.96 -9.67 -28.50
N ASP A 436 33.19 -9.29 -28.15
CA ASP A 436 33.53 -8.36 -27.05
C ASP A 436 32.33 -7.49 -26.71
N GLU A 437 31.74 -7.74 -25.54
CA GLU A 437 30.59 -7.02 -25.01
C GLU A 437 30.86 -5.52 -25.25
N PRO A 438 30.12 -4.85 -26.16
CA PRO A 438 30.36 -3.44 -26.39
C PRO A 438 30.11 -2.79 -25.05
N ALA A 439 31.08 -2.03 -24.56
CA ALA A 439 31.00 -1.32 -23.29
C ALA A 439 29.71 -0.48 -23.25
N ASN A 440 28.61 -1.09 -22.79
CA ASN A 440 27.32 -0.47 -22.68
C ASN A 440 27.41 0.40 -21.44
N LYS A 441 27.82 1.64 -21.69
CA LYS A 441 27.90 2.67 -20.68
C LYS A 441 26.49 2.85 -20.12
N HIS A 442 26.28 2.43 -18.88
CA HIS A 442 25.07 2.74 -18.14
C HIS A 442 24.76 4.24 -18.23
N LYS A 443 23.48 4.59 -18.35
CA LYS A 443 23.04 5.96 -18.60
C LYS A 443 22.12 6.46 -17.51
N THR A 444 21.85 7.76 -17.53
CA THR A 444 20.98 8.41 -16.55
C THR A 444 20.17 9.50 -17.21
N VAL A 445 18.88 9.62 -16.85
CA VAL A 445 18.09 10.81 -17.15
C VAL A 445 18.14 11.72 -15.93
N GLN A 446 18.54 12.97 -16.12
CA GLN A 446 18.52 13.98 -15.07
C GLN A 446 17.48 15.05 -15.34
N VAL A 447 16.88 15.55 -14.27
CA VAL A 447 15.90 16.63 -14.33
C VAL A 447 16.51 17.89 -13.74
N PHE A 448 16.55 18.94 -14.53
CA PHE A 448 17.12 20.24 -14.20
C PHE A 448 16.03 21.30 -14.04
N TRP A 449 16.22 22.16 -13.05
CA TRP A 449 15.50 23.40 -12.86
C TRP A 449 16.35 24.55 -13.39
N GLU A 450 15.88 25.26 -14.40
CA GLU A 450 16.61 26.38 -15.00
C GLU A 450 15.89 27.71 -14.84
N VAL A 451 16.67 28.76 -14.60
CA VAL A 451 16.19 30.14 -14.51
C VAL A 451 16.56 30.89 -15.79
N GLU A 452 15.56 31.27 -16.58
CA GLU A 452 15.76 32.11 -17.75
C GLU A 452 15.50 33.59 -17.43
N PRO A 453 16.46 34.49 -17.76
CA PRO A 453 16.26 35.92 -17.66
C PRO A 453 15.23 36.40 -18.71
N ASN A 454 13.98 36.56 -18.33
CA ASN A 454 12.96 37.10 -19.23
C ASN A 454 12.90 38.63 -19.10
N TRP A 455 13.45 39.30 -20.12
CA TRP A 455 13.41 40.76 -20.24
C TRP A 455 12.07 41.20 -20.82
N GLU A 456 11.15 41.64 -19.97
CA GLU A 456 10.00 42.40 -20.43
C GLU A 456 10.49 43.81 -20.79
N GLY A 457 10.53 44.12 -22.09
CA GLY A 457 10.92 45.44 -22.58
C GLY A 457 10.15 46.57 -21.88
N PRO A 458 10.70 47.80 -21.84
CA PRO A 458 10.08 48.90 -21.12
C PRO A 458 8.63 49.09 -21.58
N ASN A 459 7.71 49.18 -20.62
CA ASN A 459 6.32 49.43 -20.94
C ASN A 459 6.17 50.89 -21.41
N LEU A 460 6.21 51.07 -22.72
CA LEU A 460 6.16 52.39 -23.38
C LEU A 460 4.91 53.21 -23.02
N ARG A 461 3.85 52.59 -22.48
CA ARG A 461 2.63 53.29 -22.05
C ARG A 461 2.70 53.80 -20.62
N THR A 462 3.44 53.14 -19.72
CA THR A 462 3.47 53.51 -18.29
C THR A 462 4.76 54.24 -17.90
N GLY A 463 5.78 54.25 -18.76
CA GLY A 463 7.09 54.83 -18.45
C GLY A 463 7.83 54.10 -17.33
N MET A 464 7.37 52.91 -16.93
CA MET A 464 8.03 52.10 -15.91
C MET A 464 9.32 51.51 -16.48
N PRO A 465 10.40 51.47 -15.67
CA PRO A 465 11.62 50.76 -16.04
C PRO A 465 11.30 49.29 -16.32
N PRO A 466 12.11 48.62 -17.17
CA PRO A 466 11.94 47.20 -17.47
C PRO A 466 11.92 46.38 -16.17
N LEU A 467 10.88 45.55 -16.03
CA LEU A 467 10.76 44.64 -14.90
C LEU A 467 11.42 43.32 -15.28
N PHE A 468 12.43 42.94 -14.52
CA PHE A 468 13.03 41.63 -14.65
C PHE A 468 12.14 40.61 -13.91
N LYS A 469 11.48 39.74 -14.65
CA LYS A 469 10.73 38.60 -14.09
C LYS A 469 11.37 37.32 -14.58
N PRO A 470 12.19 36.63 -13.77
CA PRO A 470 12.75 35.36 -14.18
C PRO A 470 11.63 34.36 -14.50
N LYS A 471 11.83 33.57 -15.55
CA LYS A 471 10.98 32.39 -15.82
C LYS A 471 11.75 31.16 -15.39
N PHE A 472 11.03 30.17 -14.88
CA PHE A 472 11.59 28.94 -14.36
C PHE A 472 11.08 27.79 -15.21
N TYR A 473 11.97 26.88 -15.60
CA TYR A 473 11.66 25.78 -16.50
C TYR A 473 12.21 24.45 -15.99
N TRP A 474 11.52 23.37 -16.34
CA TRP A 474 12.01 22.01 -16.17
C TRP A 474 12.64 21.53 -17.48
N TYR A 475 13.90 21.09 -17.40
CA TYR A 475 14.63 20.49 -18.51
C TYR A 475 15.06 19.08 -18.15
N PHE A 476 15.16 18.21 -19.16
CA PHE A 476 15.54 16.82 -18.99
C PHE A 476 16.80 16.58 -19.81
N TYR A 477 17.81 15.93 -19.27
CA TYR A 477 19.07 15.64 -19.97
C TYR A 477 19.42 14.17 -19.83
N ALA A 478 20.04 13.59 -20.85
CA ALA A 478 20.56 12.23 -20.81
C ALA A 478 22.08 12.28 -20.66
N GLY A 479 22.64 11.58 -19.67
CA GLY A 479 24.07 11.55 -19.42
C GLY A 479 24.60 10.15 -19.11
N GLU A 480 25.89 10.07 -18.77
CA GLU A 480 26.51 8.82 -18.30
C GLU A 480 26.18 8.58 -16.82
N GLN A 481 25.83 7.34 -16.45
CA GLN A 481 25.53 6.99 -15.06
C GLN A 481 26.70 7.35 -14.14
N GLY A 482 26.39 7.92 -12.96
CA GLY A 482 27.37 8.35 -11.96
C GLY A 482 28.14 9.62 -12.31
N LYS A 483 28.15 10.05 -13.58
CA LYS A 483 28.67 11.36 -14.01
C LYS A 483 27.56 12.39 -14.18
N GLY A 484 26.37 11.97 -14.61
CA GLY A 484 25.30 12.87 -15.03
C GLY A 484 25.52 13.40 -16.45
N ALA A 485 24.53 14.15 -16.91
CA ALA A 485 24.57 15.04 -18.04
C ALA A 485 25.28 16.35 -17.68
N ASP A 486 25.88 16.97 -18.69
CA ASP A 486 26.47 18.29 -18.59
C ASP A 486 25.57 19.31 -19.31
N PRO A 487 24.67 20.01 -18.59
CA PRO A 487 23.72 20.92 -19.22
C PRO A 487 24.40 22.13 -19.89
N CYS A 488 25.69 22.39 -19.60
CA CYS A 488 26.46 23.43 -20.29
C CYS A 488 26.84 23.04 -21.73
N ASN A 489 26.98 21.74 -22.00
CA ASN A 489 27.59 21.23 -23.23
C ASN A 489 26.68 20.25 -24.00
N GLU A 490 25.55 19.87 -23.42
CA GLU A 490 24.59 18.92 -23.98
C GLU A 490 23.25 19.61 -24.24
N ASP A 491 22.57 19.21 -25.31
CA ASP A 491 21.21 19.67 -25.58
C ASP A 491 20.21 18.92 -24.68
N PRO A 492 19.15 19.58 -24.18
CA PRO A 492 18.10 18.91 -23.43
C PRO A 492 17.37 17.88 -24.30
N ILE A 493 16.93 16.80 -23.66
CA ILE A 493 16.02 15.80 -24.22
C ILE A 493 14.77 16.52 -24.74
N ASN A 494 14.37 16.19 -25.95
CA ASN A 494 13.19 16.79 -26.57
C ASN A 494 11.93 16.43 -25.76
N VAL A 495 11.29 17.46 -25.21
CA VAL A 495 10.02 17.34 -24.49
C VAL A 495 8.90 17.62 -25.48
N ASN A 496 7.99 16.67 -25.69
CA ASN A 496 6.85 16.88 -26.57
C ASN A 496 5.81 17.78 -25.87
N GLY A 497 5.98 19.10 -25.97
CA GLY A 497 5.07 20.09 -25.38
C GLY A 497 5.70 21.46 -25.19
N PRO A 498 4.93 22.49 -24.77
CA PRO A 498 5.50 23.75 -24.34
C PRO A 498 6.42 23.51 -23.13
N LEU A 499 7.56 24.19 -23.06
CA LEU A 499 8.40 24.21 -21.86
C LEU A 499 7.53 24.57 -20.65
N TYR A 500 7.39 23.62 -19.71
CA TYR A 500 6.48 23.77 -18.59
C TYR A 500 7.12 24.64 -17.51
N GLY A 501 6.37 25.63 -17.04
CA GLY A 501 6.83 26.55 -16.00
C GLY A 501 7.04 25.81 -14.68
N ALA A 502 8.26 25.89 -14.15
CA ALA A 502 8.55 25.48 -12.78
C ALA A 502 8.06 26.55 -11.78
N PRO A 503 7.86 26.21 -10.49
CA PRO A 503 7.46 27.19 -9.48
C PRO A 503 8.49 28.33 -9.36
N GLU A 504 8.02 29.56 -9.15
CA GLU A 504 8.89 30.71 -8.90
C GLU A 504 9.63 30.56 -7.56
N GLY A 505 10.95 30.80 -7.54
CA GLY A 505 11.76 30.66 -6.33
C GLY A 505 13.20 31.13 -6.48
N LYS A 506 13.86 31.43 -5.35
CA LYS A 506 15.32 31.70 -5.33
C LYS A 506 16.15 30.43 -5.32
N ASP A 507 15.55 29.34 -4.86
CA ASP A 507 16.12 28.00 -4.82
C ASP A 507 15.17 27.06 -5.56
N PRO A 508 15.69 26.05 -6.27
CA PRO A 508 14.81 25.06 -6.85
C PRO A 508 14.07 24.33 -5.73
N PRO A 509 12.81 23.94 -5.97
CA PRO A 509 12.10 23.10 -5.02
C PRO A 509 12.86 21.77 -4.88
N ALA A 510 12.95 21.26 -3.65
CA ALA A 510 13.48 19.92 -3.40
C ALA A 510 12.63 18.83 -4.08
N ASP A 511 11.39 19.21 -4.41
CA ASP A 511 10.34 18.32 -4.84
C ASP A 511 9.86 18.73 -6.24
N ILE A 512 9.85 17.77 -7.16
CA ILE A 512 9.31 17.94 -8.51
C ILE A 512 7.92 17.32 -8.55
N ASN A 513 6.90 18.10 -8.95
CA ASN A 513 5.51 17.64 -9.05
C ASN A 513 4.98 17.87 -10.46
N GLY A 514 4.53 16.81 -11.13
CA GLY A 514 3.98 16.89 -12.49
C GLY A 514 4.27 15.65 -13.33
N GLU A 515 3.82 15.68 -14.59
CA GLU A 515 4.06 14.61 -15.57
C GLU A 515 4.55 15.21 -16.90
N TRP A 516 5.55 14.58 -17.51
CA TRP A 516 6.21 15.04 -18.72
C TRP A 516 6.49 13.90 -19.67
N ASP A 517 5.91 13.96 -20.87
CA ASP A 517 6.23 13.03 -21.96
C ASP A 517 7.54 13.47 -22.63
N ILE A 518 8.56 12.62 -22.58
CA ILE A 518 9.92 12.86 -23.09
C ILE A 518 10.38 11.72 -23.99
N GLU A 519 11.23 12.01 -24.96
CA GLU A 519 11.83 10.99 -25.82
C GLU A 519 13.29 10.74 -25.41
N VAL A 520 13.50 9.79 -24.51
CA VAL A 520 14.82 9.50 -23.95
C VAL A 520 15.64 8.71 -24.97
N PRO A 521 16.87 9.14 -25.28
CA PRO A 521 17.78 8.36 -26.12
C PRO A 521 17.88 6.92 -25.61
N GLU A 522 17.82 5.93 -26.51
CA GLU A 522 17.92 4.49 -26.21
C GLU A 522 16.71 3.85 -25.49
N LEU A 523 15.91 4.62 -24.76
CA LEU A 523 14.66 4.13 -24.14
C LEU A 523 13.40 4.40 -24.97
N GLY A 524 13.45 5.37 -25.90
CA GLY A 524 12.32 5.76 -26.72
C GLY A 524 11.36 6.68 -25.98
N LYS A 525 10.05 6.49 -26.19
CA LYS A 525 9.02 7.31 -25.55
C LYS A 525 8.89 6.95 -24.08
N CYS A 526 9.08 7.96 -23.23
CA CYS A 526 8.94 7.84 -21.80
C CYS A 526 8.04 8.95 -21.23
N ARG A 527 7.55 8.72 -20.02
CA ARG A 527 6.87 9.69 -19.17
C ARG A 527 7.62 9.81 -17.86
N PHE A 528 8.17 10.97 -17.57
CA PHE A 528 8.66 11.29 -16.23
C PHE A 528 7.48 11.77 -15.37
N GLN A 529 7.34 11.23 -14.16
CA GLN A 529 6.31 11.57 -13.17
C GLN A 529 6.99 12.02 -11.88
N GLY A 530 6.94 13.31 -11.59
CA GLY A 530 7.40 13.88 -10.33
C GLY A 530 6.34 13.71 -9.24
N ILE A 531 6.72 13.19 -8.08
CA ILE A 531 5.78 12.83 -7.00
C ILE A 531 5.55 13.96 -5.96
N GLY A 532 6.17 15.12 -6.15
CA GLY A 532 5.98 16.31 -5.34
C GLY A 532 6.50 16.22 -3.90
N ARG A 533 7.27 15.19 -3.57
CA ARG A 533 8.00 15.00 -2.32
C ARG A 533 9.13 14.00 -2.51
N VAL A 534 10.10 13.96 -1.59
CA VAL A 534 10.99 12.80 -1.47
C VAL A 534 10.28 11.68 -0.71
N GLY A 535 9.99 10.56 -1.37
CA GLY A 535 9.38 9.38 -0.78
C GLY A 535 10.29 8.68 0.23
N PRO A 536 9.76 7.76 1.06
CA PRO A 536 10.54 7.02 2.05
C PRO A 536 11.66 6.17 1.43
N GLY A 537 11.49 5.75 0.17
CA GLY A 537 12.51 5.04 -0.61
C GLY A 537 13.62 5.94 -1.16
N GLY A 538 13.54 7.24 -0.89
CA GLY A 538 14.42 8.25 -1.46
C GLY A 538 14.11 8.57 -2.93
N ASP A 539 12.94 8.19 -3.43
CA ASP A 539 12.47 8.56 -4.75
C ASP A 539 11.91 10.00 -4.73
N ASN A 540 12.08 10.76 -5.80
CA ASN A 540 11.37 12.03 -6.00
C ASN A 540 10.69 12.12 -7.38
N GLY A 541 10.77 11.04 -8.15
CA GLY A 541 10.02 10.84 -9.39
C GLY A 541 10.21 9.43 -9.94
N TRP A 542 9.53 9.14 -11.04
CA TRP A 542 9.59 7.87 -11.74
C TRP A 542 9.63 8.11 -13.24
N LEU A 543 10.37 7.30 -13.98
CA LEU A 543 10.47 7.35 -15.43
C LEU A 543 9.86 6.08 -16.02
N HIS A 544 8.75 6.24 -16.74
CA HIS A 544 7.98 5.16 -17.35
C HIS A 544 8.27 5.12 -18.84
N CYS A 545 8.87 4.06 -19.37
CA CYS A 545 9.19 3.95 -20.79
C CYS A 545 8.46 2.77 -21.42
N GLU A 546 7.98 2.92 -22.65
CA GLU A 546 7.19 1.91 -23.34
C GLU A 546 7.92 0.55 -23.41
N GLY A 547 7.30 -0.49 -22.85
CA GLY A 547 7.84 -1.86 -22.87
C GLY A 547 8.98 -2.10 -21.86
N ARG A 548 9.16 -1.21 -20.88
CA ARG A 548 10.17 -1.35 -19.81
C ARG A 548 9.55 -1.17 -18.42
N PRO A 549 10.08 -1.84 -17.38
CA PRO A 549 9.72 -1.52 -16.00
C PRO A 549 9.97 -0.04 -15.67
N ALA A 550 9.16 0.51 -14.75
CA ALA A 550 9.34 1.87 -14.29
C ALA A 550 10.71 2.05 -13.59
N ILE A 551 11.42 3.11 -13.95
CA ILE A 551 12.73 3.45 -13.40
C ILE A 551 12.53 4.47 -12.27
N MET A 552 12.98 4.12 -11.08
CA MET A 552 12.92 5.02 -9.92
C MET A 552 13.92 6.16 -10.06
N CYS A 553 13.47 7.39 -9.82
CA CYS A 553 14.32 8.58 -9.83
C CYS A 553 14.52 9.10 -8.42
N LYS A 554 15.75 9.51 -8.08
CA LYS A 554 16.14 9.94 -6.73
C LYS A 554 16.58 11.40 -6.73
N PRO A 555 16.50 12.11 -5.59
CA PRO A 555 17.07 13.44 -5.44
C PRO A 555 18.55 13.46 -5.80
N ASP A 556 18.93 14.40 -6.66
CA ASP A 556 20.32 14.64 -6.98
C ASP A 556 20.92 15.59 -5.94
N GLY A 557 21.69 15.04 -5.00
CA GLY A 557 22.32 15.80 -3.92
C GLY A 557 23.63 16.48 -4.29
N ARG A 558 24.08 16.37 -5.56
CA ARG A 558 25.34 16.96 -5.98
C ARG A 558 25.28 18.49 -5.91
N LYS A 559 26.24 19.10 -5.22
CA LYS A 559 26.48 20.55 -5.28
C LYS A 559 26.94 20.87 -6.70
N LEU A 560 26.24 21.78 -7.36
CA LEU A 560 26.52 22.08 -8.75
C LEU A 560 27.54 23.21 -8.88
N ASP A 561 28.37 23.08 -9.90
CA ASP A 561 29.09 24.19 -10.49
C ASP A 561 28.08 25.01 -11.30
N GLU A 562 28.00 26.32 -11.05
CA GLU A 562 27.12 27.23 -11.79
C GLU A 562 27.51 27.23 -13.28
N CYS A 563 26.63 26.70 -14.15
CA CYS A 563 26.75 26.85 -15.60
C CYS A 563 26.53 28.32 -16.00
N LYS A 564 27.57 29.16 -15.89
CA LYS A 564 27.55 30.52 -16.43
C LYS A 564 27.80 30.46 -17.93
N SER A 565 26.74 30.33 -18.72
CA SER A 565 26.81 30.83 -20.09
C SER A 565 26.93 32.36 -20.04
N ASP A 566 27.41 33.00 -21.11
CA ASP A 566 27.52 34.48 -21.20
C ASP A 566 26.17 35.21 -20.94
N THR A 567 25.08 34.45 -20.89
CA THR A 567 23.74 34.84 -20.45
C THR A 567 23.40 34.12 -19.14
N THR A 568 23.24 34.86 -18.04
CA THR A 568 22.70 34.53 -16.68
C THR A 568 21.70 33.35 -16.47
N VAL A 569 21.90 32.18 -17.07
CA VAL A 569 21.13 30.97 -16.80
C VAL A 569 21.76 30.26 -15.61
N VAL A 570 20.94 29.89 -14.63
CA VAL A 570 21.35 29.05 -13.51
C VAL A 570 20.58 27.76 -13.62
N SER A 571 21.27 26.63 -13.82
CA SER A 571 20.68 25.30 -13.91
C SER A 571 20.96 24.51 -12.64
N LYS A 572 19.96 23.75 -12.15
CA LYS A 572 20.14 22.84 -11.01
C LYS A 572 19.49 21.47 -11.21
N SER A 573 20.28 20.40 -11.20
CA SER A 573 19.79 19.02 -11.14
C SER A 573 19.03 18.78 -9.82
N ILE A 574 17.82 18.22 -9.94
CA ILE A 574 16.89 17.92 -8.85
C ILE A 574 16.65 16.43 -8.71
N SER A 575 16.70 15.69 -9.82
CA SER A 575 16.41 14.26 -9.85
C SER A 575 17.30 13.56 -10.87
N TYR A 576 17.62 12.30 -10.62
CA TYR A 576 18.26 11.41 -11.58
C TYR A 576 17.59 10.04 -11.60
N CYS A 577 17.45 9.46 -12.80
CA CYS A 577 16.87 8.15 -13.08
C CYS A 577 17.93 7.31 -13.81
N ASP A 578 18.61 6.42 -13.11
CA ASP A 578 19.65 5.55 -13.70
C ASP A 578 19.01 4.36 -14.42
N TYR A 579 19.46 4.05 -15.64
CA TYR A 579 18.90 2.98 -16.49
C TYR A 579 19.95 2.20 -17.29
#